data_AF-A0A8C0G9Y8-F1
#
_entry.id   AF-A0A8C0G9Y8-F1
#
_cell.length_a   1.000
_cell.length_b   1.000
_cell.length_c   1.000
_cell.angle_alpha   90.00
_cell.angle_beta   90.00
_cell.angle_gamma   90.00
#
_symmetry.space_group_name_H-M   'P 1'
#
loop_
_entity.id
_entity.type
_entity.pdbx_description
1 polymer ?
#
loop_
_entity_poly.entity_id
_entity_poly.type
_entity_poly.pdbx_seq_one_letter_code
_entity_poly.pdbx_strand_id
1 'polypeptide(L)'
;MEITAAAELRAWHLFPFHPLLFLVTPSFISPLMFLWGCTFDDGLGPCDYHQDLYDDFDWVHVSAQEPHYLPPEMPQGSCMIVDSSDHDPGEKARLQLPTMKENDTHCIDFSYLLYSKSGTNPGTLNILVRVNKGPLANPIWNVTGSTGRDWLRAELAVSTFWPNEYQVSLQYILLLLPGC
;
A
#
# COMPACT_ATOMS: atom_id res chain seq x y z
N MET A 1 17.29 -11.92 -5.80
CA MET A 1 16.09 -11.41 -5.13
C MET A 1 15.04 -11.23 -6.19
N GLU A 2 13.87 -11.81 -5.98
CA GLU A 2 12.71 -11.62 -6.84
C GLU A 2 11.58 -11.14 -5.93
N ILE A 3 10.98 -10.00 -6.25
CA ILE A 3 9.78 -9.53 -5.56
C ILE A 3 8.82 -9.20 -6.66
N THR A 4 7.69 -9.90 -6.68
CA THR A 4 6.71 -9.79 -7.74
C THR A 4 5.44 -9.25 -7.13
N ALA A 5 5.01 -8.09 -7.62
CA ALA A 5 3.72 -7.53 -7.26
C ALA A 5 2.65 -8.07 -8.21
N ALA A 6 1.61 -8.68 -7.66
CA ALA A 6 0.41 -9.05 -8.38
C ALA A 6 -0.69 -8.03 -8.06
N ALA A 7 -1.09 -7.24 -9.05
CA ALA A 7 -2.33 -6.49 -8.95
C ALA A 7 -3.49 -7.46 -9.27
N GLU A 8 -4.40 -7.68 -8.32
CA GLU A 8 -5.68 -8.32 -8.63
C GLU A 8 -6.48 -7.35 -9.52
N LEU A 9 -6.39 -7.53 -10.84
CA LEU A 9 -7.36 -6.94 -11.76
C LEU A 9 -8.72 -7.50 -11.34
N ARG A 10 -9.65 -6.63 -10.95
CA ARG A 10 -11.08 -6.97 -10.90
C ARG A 10 -11.54 -7.31 -12.32
N ALA A 11 -11.26 -8.53 -12.77
CA ALA A 11 -11.80 -9.13 -13.98
C ALA A 11 -13.00 -10.00 -13.60
N TRP A 12 -14.02 -9.39 -13.00
CA TRP A 12 -15.35 -9.97 -13.10
C TRP A 12 -15.83 -9.69 -14.52
N HIS A 13 -16.29 -10.73 -15.21
CA HIS A 13 -16.81 -10.73 -16.59
C HIS A 13 -15.74 -10.90 -17.70
N LEU A 14 -15.42 -12.16 -18.01
CA LEU A 14 -15.87 -12.84 -19.24
C LEU A 14 -14.98 -14.06 -19.56
N PHE A 15 -15.33 -15.21 -18.99
CA PHE A 15 -15.06 -16.49 -19.65
C PHE A 15 -16.29 -17.39 -19.48
N PRO A 16 -17.05 -17.67 -20.55
CA PRO A 16 -17.97 -18.80 -20.55
C PRO A 16 -17.18 -20.09 -20.80
N PHE A 17 -17.69 -21.20 -20.28
CA PHE A 17 -17.25 -22.60 -20.45
C PHE A 17 -16.50 -23.27 -19.29
N HIS A 18 -17.34 -23.85 -18.42
CA HIS A 18 -17.26 -25.15 -17.74
C HIS A 18 -16.52 -25.31 -16.40
N PRO A 19 -17.11 -26.12 -15.47
CA PRO A 19 -16.79 -26.10 -14.06
C PRO A 19 -15.67 -27.11 -13.79
N LEU A 20 -14.48 -26.60 -13.51
CA LEU A 20 -13.54 -27.33 -12.67
C LEU A 20 -13.65 -26.74 -11.28
N LEU A 21 -14.10 -27.59 -10.36
CA LEU A 21 -14.16 -27.33 -8.93
C LEU A 21 -12.72 -27.01 -8.46
N PHE A 22 -12.33 -25.75 -8.51
CA PHE A 22 -11.16 -25.28 -7.78
C PHE A 22 -11.55 -25.28 -6.31
N LEU A 23 -11.31 -26.42 -5.66
CA LEU A 23 -11.10 -26.43 -4.23
C LEU A 23 -9.83 -25.63 -4.00
N VAL A 24 -9.97 -24.32 -3.80
CA VAL A 24 -8.96 -23.56 -3.08
C VAL A 24 -9.01 -24.13 -1.67
N THR A 25 -8.17 -25.13 -1.40
CA THR A 25 -7.90 -25.52 -0.03
C THR A 25 -7.45 -24.25 0.69
N PRO A 26 -7.99 -23.92 1.88
CA PRO A 26 -7.43 -22.86 2.71
C PRO A 26 -6.12 -23.41 3.30
N SER A 27 -5.18 -23.75 2.43
CA SER A 27 -3.87 -24.25 2.81
C SER A 27 -3.06 -23.03 3.21
N PHE A 28 -3.15 -22.73 4.51
CA PHE A 28 -2.23 -21.91 5.29
C PHE A 28 -2.22 -20.43 4.90
N ILE A 29 -3.25 -19.69 5.35
CA ILE A 29 -2.98 -18.34 5.86
C ILE A 29 -2.07 -18.56 7.07
N SER A 30 -0.76 -18.44 6.85
CA SER A 30 0.23 -18.64 7.90
C SER A 30 -0.12 -17.70 9.06
N PRO A 31 -0.11 -18.13 10.33
CA PRO A 31 -0.43 -17.24 11.47
C PRO A 31 0.48 -16.00 11.56
N LEU A 32 1.61 -15.99 10.84
CA LEU A 32 2.49 -14.84 10.65
C LEU A 32 1.91 -13.72 9.75
N MET A 33 0.95 -14.00 8.85
CA MET A 33 0.29 -12.98 8.04
C MET A 33 -0.46 -11.95 8.91
N PHE A 34 -0.90 -12.36 10.10
CA PHE A 34 -1.53 -11.49 11.09
C PHE A 34 -0.54 -10.74 11.99
N LEU A 35 0.74 -11.09 11.98
CA LEU A 35 1.73 -10.42 12.84
C LEU A 35 2.14 -9.05 12.30
N TRP A 36 1.98 -8.81 11.00
CA TRP A 36 2.38 -7.57 10.31
C TRP A 36 1.23 -6.84 9.61
N GLY A 37 0.02 -7.38 9.65
CA GLY A 37 -1.17 -6.69 9.15
C GLY A 37 -1.54 -5.53 10.07
N CYS A 38 -1.90 -4.38 9.48
CA CYS A 38 -2.31 -3.19 10.24
C CYS A 38 -3.68 -2.71 9.78
N THR A 39 -4.65 -2.66 10.70
CA THR A 39 -5.97 -2.06 10.45
C THR A 39 -6.01 -0.56 10.76
N PHE A 40 -4.97 -0.02 11.39
CA PHE A 40 -4.86 1.36 11.86
C PHE A 40 -5.92 1.79 12.87
N ASP A 41 -6.73 0.89 13.44
CA ASP A 41 -7.80 1.27 14.39
C ASP A 41 -7.25 2.00 15.62
N ASP A 42 -6.07 1.56 16.09
CA ASP A 42 -5.34 2.11 17.23
C ASP A 42 -4.08 2.90 16.79
N GLY A 43 -4.05 3.40 15.54
CA GLY A 43 -2.94 4.15 14.95
C GLY A 43 -1.78 3.28 14.44
N LEU A 44 -0.59 3.87 14.31
CA LEU A 44 0.61 3.21 13.76
C LEU A 44 1.35 2.30 14.77
N GLY A 45 1.23 2.62 16.06
CA GLY A 45 2.04 2.03 17.13
C GLY A 45 1.93 0.50 17.25
N PRO A 46 0.71 -0.08 17.27
CA PRO A 46 0.53 -1.53 17.41
C PRO A 46 1.13 -2.37 16.27
N CYS A 47 1.34 -1.75 15.10
CA CYS A 47 1.85 -2.40 13.91
C CYS A 47 3.35 -2.16 13.68
N ASP A 48 3.98 -1.30 14.49
CA ASP A 48 5.38 -0.87 14.35
C ASP A 48 5.67 -0.22 12.98
N TYR A 49 4.72 0.59 12.48
CA TYR A 49 4.90 1.39 11.27
C TYR A 49 5.52 2.74 11.63
N HIS A 50 6.37 3.27 10.75
CA HIS A 50 7.11 4.51 10.99
C HIS A 50 7.04 5.47 9.80
N GLN A 51 6.92 6.77 10.06
CA GLN A 51 7.16 7.80 9.05
C GLN A 51 8.64 7.88 8.72
N ASP A 52 8.97 8.19 7.48
CA ASP A 52 10.36 8.36 7.04
C ASP A 52 10.84 9.79 7.30
N LEU A 53 11.74 9.98 8.27
CA LEU A 53 12.28 11.30 8.62
C LEU A 53 13.07 12.02 7.51
N TYR A 54 13.27 11.38 6.36
CA TYR A 54 14.02 11.92 5.21
C TYR A 54 13.14 12.10 3.96
N ASP A 55 11.83 12.02 4.08
CA ASP A 55 10.91 12.48 3.05
C ASP A 55 10.56 13.97 3.23
N ASP A 56 9.60 14.46 2.46
CA ASP A 56 9.26 15.88 2.42
C ASP A 56 8.06 16.20 3.36
N PHE A 57 7.17 15.23 3.58
CA PHE A 57 6.01 15.33 4.46
C PHE A 57 5.46 13.96 4.89
N ASP A 58 4.57 13.95 5.88
CA ASP A 58 4.12 12.72 6.55
C ASP A 58 2.76 12.21 6.06
N TRP A 59 2.55 10.89 6.20
CA TRP A 59 1.22 10.29 6.15
C TRP A 59 0.42 10.65 7.42
N VAL A 60 -0.86 10.94 7.28
CA VAL A 60 -1.73 11.31 8.39
C VAL A 60 -2.63 10.14 8.75
N HIS A 61 -2.66 9.76 10.03
CA HIS A 61 -3.63 8.77 10.52
C HIS A 61 -5.00 9.42 10.66
N VAL A 62 -6.02 8.75 10.15
CA VAL A 62 -7.40 9.20 10.28
C VAL A 62 -8.29 8.05 10.69
N SER A 63 -9.14 8.30 11.69
CA SER A 63 -10.11 7.37 12.23
C SER A 63 -11.53 7.87 12.00
N ALA A 64 -12.43 6.98 11.57
CA ALA A 64 -13.86 7.27 11.48
C ALA A 64 -14.52 7.60 12.83
N GLN A 65 -13.84 7.33 13.96
CA GLN A 65 -14.29 7.76 15.28
C GLN A 65 -14.07 9.26 15.53
N GLU A 66 -13.25 9.91 14.70
CA GLU A 66 -12.95 11.34 14.74
C GLU A 66 -13.43 12.05 13.46
N PRO A 67 -14.76 12.21 13.27
CA PRO A 67 -15.37 12.61 12.00
C PRO A 67 -15.06 14.06 11.55
N HIS A 68 -14.35 14.85 12.34
CA HIS A 68 -14.14 16.28 12.09
C HIS A 68 -13.19 16.57 10.91
N TYR A 69 -12.39 15.59 10.48
CA TYR A 69 -11.37 15.77 9.43
C TYR A 69 -11.70 15.04 8.12
N LEU A 70 -12.86 14.37 8.03
CA LEU A 70 -13.16 13.48 6.91
C LEU A 70 -14.17 14.09 5.93
N PRO A 71 -13.87 14.14 4.61
CA PRO A 71 -14.89 14.28 3.60
C PRO A 71 -15.95 13.18 3.76
N PRO A 72 -17.24 13.45 3.49
CA PRO A 72 -18.31 12.43 3.56
C PRO A 72 -18.09 11.19 2.67
N GLU A 73 -17.10 11.27 1.78
CA GLU A 73 -16.73 10.28 0.76
C GLU A 73 -15.59 9.33 1.22
N MET A 74 -14.99 9.56 2.40
CA MET A 74 -13.88 8.76 2.99
C MET A 74 -14.42 7.55 3.81
N PRO A 75 -13.61 6.52 4.12
CA PRO A 75 -14.08 5.18 4.49
C PRO A 75 -14.74 5.10 5.88
N GLN A 76 -15.58 4.09 6.04
CA GLN A 76 -16.00 3.61 7.35
C GLN A 76 -14.85 2.79 7.97
N GLY A 77 -13.98 3.42 8.74
CA GLY A 77 -12.85 2.77 9.42
C GLY A 77 -11.67 3.70 9.69
N SER A 78 -10.54 3.13 10.11
CA SER A 78 -9.27 3.86 10.28
C SER A 78 -8.32 3.58 9.11
N CYS A 79 -7.57 4.59 8.69
CA CYS A 79 -6.63 4.49 7.58
C CYS A 79 -5.52 5.54 7.67
N MET A 80 -4.50 5.36 6.84
CA MET A 80 -3.48 6.37 6.60
C MET A 80 -3.80 7.11 5.30
N ILE A 81 -3.76 8.44 5.34
CA ILE A 81 -4.03 9.30 4.21
C ILE A 81 -2.84 10.19 3.92
N VAL A 82 -2.76 10.68 2.70
CA VAL A 82 -1.88 11.76 2.30
C VAL A 82 -2.77 12.87 1.76
N ASP A 83 -2.66 14.05 2.35
CA ASP A 83 -3.23 15.27 1.79
C ASP A 83 -2.12 16.01 1.04
N SER A 84 -2.23 16.07 -0.28
CA SER A 84 -1.26 16.72 -1.14
C SER A 84 -1.64 18.16 -1.50
N SER A 85 -2.69 18.72 -0.87
CA SER A 85 -3.26 20.02 -1.26
C SER A 85 -2.30 21.20 -1.03
N ASP A 86 -1.43 21.08 -0.01
CA ASP A 86 -0.47 22.10 0.41
C ASP A 86 0.98 21.75 0.07
N HIS A 87 1.19 20.81 -0.87
CA HIS A 87 2.50 20.26 -1.23
C HIS A 87 2.86 20.51 -2.71
N ASP A 88 4.16 20.61 -2.97
CA ASP A 88 4.68 20.90 -4.30
C ASP A 88 4.92 19.62 -5.14
N PRO A 89 4.77 19.70 -6.48
CA PRO A 89 5.07 18.56 -7.34
C PRO A 89 6.50 18.05 -7.18
N GLY A 90 6.65 16.73 -7.01
CA GLY A 90 7.93 16.08 -6.74
C GLY A 90 8.19 15.82 -5.25
N GLU A 91 7.47 16.48 -4.35
CA GLU A 91 7.49 16.14 -2.93
C GLU A 91 6.89 14.75 -2.70
N LYS A 92 7.44 14.04 -1.71
CA LYS A 92 7.05 12.67 -1.38
C LYS A 92 6.82 12.48 0.11
N ALA A 93 5.96 11.52 0.41
CA ALA A 93 5.71 11.00 1.75
C ALA A 93 5.93 9.49 1.78
N ARG A 94 6.54 8.95 2.82
CA ARG A 94 6.93 7.56 2.94
C ARG A 94 6.56 6.99 4.30
N LEU A 95 5.67 5.99 4.26
CA LEU A 95 5.33 5.17 5.41
C LEU A 95 6.08 3.85 5.33
N GLN A 96 6.87 3.55 6.36
CA GLN A 96 7.72 2.36 6.43
C GLN A 96 7.06 1.30 7.28
N LEU A 97 6.96 0.09 6.73
CA LEU A 97 6.54 -1.10 7.46
C LEU A 97 7.67 -1.57 8.41
N PRO A 98 7.34 -2.42 9.41
CA PRO A 98 8.37 -3.06 10.22
C PRO A 98 9.35 -3.86 9.36
N THR A 99 10.55 -4.07 9.90
CA THR A 99 11.55 -4.90 9.22
C THR A 99 11.18 -6.38 9.33
N MET A 100 11.12 -7.05 8.19
CA MET A 100 10.61 -8.39 8.03
C MET A 100 11.76 -9.40 7.85
N LYS A 101 11.66 -10.55 8.53
CA LYS A 101 12.68 -11.61 8.59
C LYS A 101 12.05 -13.00 8.45
N GLU A 102 11.45 -13.25 7.30
CA GLU A 102 10.77 -14.53 7.07
C GLU A 102 11.71 -15.62 6.60
N ASN A 103 11.36 -16.86 6.96
CA ASN A 103 12.05 -18.06 6.47
C ASN A 103 11.34 -18.64 5.23
N ASP A 104 10.06 -18.31 5.04
CA ASP A 104 9.19 -18.86 4.00
C ASP A 104 8.64 -17.77 3.07
N THR A 105 8.12 -18.20 1.92
CA THR A 105 7.41 -17.29 1.00
C THR A 105 6.10 -16.84 1.63
N HIS A 106 5.85 -15.54 1.56
CA HIS A 106 4.66 -14.91 2.12
C HIS A 106 4.22 -13.75 1.23
N CYS A 107 2.97 -13.35 1.41
CA CYS A 107 2.38 -12.25 0.67
C CYS A 107 2.05 -11.11 1.62
N ILE A 108 2.27 -9.89 1.14
CA ILE A 108 1.79 -8.66 1.78
C ILE A 108 0.63 -8.15 0.93
N ASP A 109 -0.55 -8.03 1.51
CA ASP A 109 -1.68 -7.42 0.84
C ASP A 109 -2.07 -6.11 1.52
N PHE A 110 -2.52 -5.15 0.71
CA PHE A 110 -2.96 -3.86 1.20
C PHE A 110 -4.09 -3.30 0.33
N SER A 111 -4.94 -2.49 0.96
CA SER A 111 -6.00 -1.75 0.27
C SER A 111 -5.58 -0.31 0.05
N TYR A 112 -5.88 0.23 -1.14
CA TYR A 112 -5.53 1.61 -1.51
C TYR A 112 -6.67 2.30 -2.27
N LEU A 113 -6.67 3.62 -2.20
CA LEU A 113 -7.58 4.52 -2.92
C LEU A 113 -6.82 5.78 -3.30
N LEU A 114 -6.74 6.09 -4.59
CA LEU A 114 -6.23 7.37 -5.08
C LEU A 114 -7.39 8.19 -5.63
N TYR A 115 -7.73 9.26 -4.94
CA TYR A 115 -8.87 10.11 -5.28
C TYR A 115 -8.44 11.55 -5.56
N SER A 116 -9.06 12.16 -6.56
CA SER A 116 -8.93 13.58 -6.87
C SER A 116 -10.30 14.18 -7.17
N LYS A 117 -10.67 15.23 -6.42
CA LYS A 117 -11.95 15.92 -6.59
C LYS A 117 -12.03 16.71 -7.90
N SER A 118 -10.90 17.27 -8.34
CA SER A 118 -10.79 18.06 -9.57
C SER A 118 -10.62 17.20 -10.83
N GLY A 119 -10.48 15.88 -10.67
CA GLY A 119 -10.15 14.98 -11.78
C GLY A 119 -8.72 15.14 -12.31
N THR A 120 -7.90 15.96 -11.65
CA THR A 120 -6.46 16.06 -11.91
C THR A 120 -5.75 14.82 -11.36
N ASN A 121 -4.55 14.53 -11.86
CA ASN A 121 -3.78 13.39 -11.37
C ASN A 121 -3.48 13.56 -9.87
N PRO A 122 -4.00 12.68 -8.98
CA PRO A 122 -3.74 12.75 -7.54
C PRO A 122 -2.31 12.35 -7.17
N GLY A 123 -1.42 12.05 -8.12
CA GLY A 123 -0.06 11.60 -7.85
C GLY A 123 0.14 10.12 -8.14
N THR A 124 1.20 9.56 -7.56
CA THR A 124 1.57 8.15 -7.70
C THR A 124 1.81 7.53 -6.33
N LEU A 125 1.28 6.32 -6.13
CA LEU A 125 1.62 5.46 -5.01
C LEU A 125 2.58 4.39 -5.49
N ASN A 126 3.77 4.36 -4.89
CA ASN A 126 4.84 3.41 -5.16
C ASN A 126 5.02 2.46 -3.97
N ILE A 127 5.32 1.20 -4.26
CA ILE A 127 5.85 0.25 -3.28
C ILE A 127 7.34 0.09 -3.53
N LEU A 128 8.11 0.42 -2.50
CA LEU A 128 9.56 0.36 -2.52
C LEU A 128 10.01 -0.71 -1.54
N VAL A 129 11.08 -1.43 -1.89
CA VAL A 129 11.69 -2.41 -0.99
C VAL A 129 13.17 -2.12 -0.85
N ARG A 130 13.64 -2.21 0.38
CA ARG A 130 15.06 -2.25 0.71
C ARG A 130 15.41 -3.51 1.46
N VAL A 131 16.64 -3.95 1.32
CA VAL A 131 17.13 -5.24 1.81
C VAL A 131 18.39 -5.01 2.60
N ASN A 132 18.53 -5.63 3.78
CA ASN A 132 19.71 -5.54 4.63
C ASN A 132 20.16 -4.08 4.86
N LYS A 133 19.18 -3.18 5.08
CA LYS A 133 19.40 -1.72 5.24
C LYS A 133 20.16 -1.07 4.07
N GLY A 134 20.17 -1.70 2.91
CA GLY A 134 20.73 -1.18 1.67
C GLY A 134 19.96 0.01 1.10
N PRO A 135 20.35 0.48 -0.10
CA PRO A 135 19.65 1.58 -0.77
C PRO A 135 18.22 1.17 -1.13
N LEU A 136 17.35 2.17 -1.22
CA LEU A 136 16.00 2.00 -1.74
C LEU A 136 16.09 1.65 -3.23
N ALA A 137 15.48 0.53 -3.64
CA ALA A 137 15.44 0.13 -5.05
C ALA A 137 14.36 0.90 -5.82
N ASN A 138 14.30 0.69 -7.13
CA ASN A 138 13.17 1.15 -7.96
C ASN A 138 11.85 0.56 -7.44
N PRO A 139 10.71 1.24 -7.67
CA PRO A 139 9.39 0.71 -7.31
C PRO A 139 9.18 -0.69 -7.88
N ILE A 140 8.78 -1.63 -7.02
CA ILE A 140 8.38 -2.99 -7.43
C ILE A 140 6.92 -3.04 -7.88
N TRP A 141 6.15 -2.02 -7.48
CA TRP A 141 4.78 -1.79 -7.87
C TRP A 141 4.49 -0.30 -7.84
N ASN A 142 3.64 0.18 -8.74
CA ASN A 142 3.13 1.53 -8.69
C ASN A 142 1.71 1.61 -9.24
N VAL A 143 1.00 2.63 -8.81
CA VAL A 143 -0.24 3.08 -9.43
C VAL A 143 -0.22 4.60 -9.53
N THR A 144 -0.54 5.11 -10.70
CA THR A 144 -0.58 6.54 -11.00
C THR A 144 -1.99 6.91 -11.43
N GLY A 145 -2.45 8.08 -11.01
CA GLY A 145 -3.78 8.57 -11.39
C GLY A 145 -4.88 8.15 -10.42
N SER A 146 -6.08 8.68 -10.64
CA SER A 146 -7.22 8.34 -9.79
C SER A 146 -7.74 6.94 -10.07
N THR A 147 -7.99 6.18 -9.00
CA THR A 147 -8.53 4.82 -9.04
C THR A 147 -10.06 4.80 -8.93
N GLY A 148 -10.71 5.96 -9.02
CA GLY A 148 -12.15 6.11 -8.81
C GLY A 148 -12.50 6.35 -7.35
N ARG A 149 -13.62 5.79 -6.91
CA ARG A 149 -14.16 5.94 -5.54
C ARG A 149 -14.12 4.65 -4.72
N ASP A 150 -13.69 3.55 -5.32
CA ASP A 150 -13.69 2.24 -4.68
C ASP A 150 -12.28 1.85 -4.25
N TRP A 151 -12.20 1.19 -3.10
CA TRP A 151 -10.96 0.58 -2.62
C TRP A 151 -10.52 -0.55 -3.55
N LEU A 152 -9.26 -0.50 -3.94
CA LEU A 152 -8.57 -1.55 -4.68
C LEU A 152 -7.64 -2.30 -3.75
N ARG A 153 -7.36 -3.57 -4.08
CA ARG A 153 -6.43 -4.42 -3.35
C ARG A 153 -5.23 -4.73 -4.23
N ALA A 154 -4.05 -4.72 -3.63
CA ALA A 154 -2.83 -5.19 -4.25
C ALA A 154 -2.17 -6.24 -3.35
N GLU A 155 -1.48 -7.20 -3.98
CA GLU A 155 -0.75 -8.27 -3.30
C GLU A 155 0.72 -8.28 -3.77
N LEU A 156 1.64 -8.45 -2.83
CA LEU A 156 3.07 -8.49 -3.06
C LEU A 156 3.60 -9.83 -2.59
N ALA A 157 4.09 -10.66 -3.51
CA ALA A 157 4.79 -11.88 -3.17
C ALA A 157 6.27 -11.58 -2.94
N VAL A 158 6.76 -11.78 -1.71
CA VAL A 158 8.14 -11.48 -1.33
C VAL A 158 8.94 -12.76 -1.16
N SER A 159 9.95 -12.98 -2.01
CA SER A 159 10.88 -14.11 -1.90
C SER A 159 12.23 -13.66 -1.33
N THR A 160 12.19 -12.97 -0.20
CA THR A 160 13.38 -12.54 0.56
C THR A 160 13.39 -13.24 1.90
N PHE A 161 14.40 -14.08 2.12
CA PHE A 161 14.44 -14.97 3.27
C PHE A 161 15.65 -14.71 4.16
N TRP A 162 15.51 -15.08 5.43
CA TRP A 162 16.60 -15.11 6.41
C TRP A 162 17.83 -15.85 5.82
N PRO A 163 19.07 -15.35 6.03
CA PRO A 163 19.49 -14.30 6.96
C PRO A 163 19.28 -12.87 6.45
N ASN A 164 18.68 -12.69 5.27
CA ASN A 164 18.36 -11.35 4.79
C ASN A 164 17.13 -10.81 5.52
N GLU A 165 17.16 -9.51 5.78
CA GLU A 165 16.00 -8.75 6.26
C GLU A 165 15.57 -7.78 5.16
N TYR A 166 14.30 -7.44 5.13
CA TYR A 166 13.80 -6.46 4.17
C TYR A 166 12.75 -5.55 4.81
N GLN A 167 12.57 -4.37 4.22
CA GLN A 167 11.61 -3.39 4.67
C GLN A 167 10.87 -2.84 3.47
N VAL A 168 9.54 -2.77 3.58
CA VAL A 168 8.65 -2.20 2.57
C VAL A 168 8.35 -0.75 2.94
N SER A 169 8.29 0.12 1.94
CA SER A 169 7.87 1.51 2.12
C SER A 169 6.77 1.86 1.12
N LEU A 170 5.67 2.39 1.64
CA LEU A 170 4.60 3.00 0.85
C LEU A 170 5.01 4.45 0.57
N GLN A 171 5.34 4.76 -0.68
CA GLN A 171 5.71 6.10 -1.07
C GLN A 171 4.60 6.74 -1.89
N TYR A 172 4.09 7.86 -1.43
CA TYR A 172 3.31 8.76 -2.26
C TYR A 172 4.22 9.83 -2.87
N ILE A 173 4.01 10.18 -4.14
CA ILE A 173 4.69 11.29 -4.81
C ILE A 173 3.68 12.10 -5.64
N LEU A 174 3.68 13.42 -5.44
CA LEU A 174 2.85 14.33 -6.22
C LEU A 174 3.48 14.53 -7.61
N LEU A 175 2.68 14.35 -8.66
CA LEU A 175 3.15 14.52 -10.03
C LEU A 175 2.92 15.94 -10.55
N LEU A 176 3.84 16.42 -11.39
CA LEU A 176 3.64 17.62 -12.19
C LEU A 176 2.43 17.41 -13.12
N LEU A 177 1.46 18.32 -13.07
CA LEU A 177 0.40 18.36 -14.06
C LEU A 177 1.02 18.76 -15.41
N PRO A 178 0.81 17.99 -16.49
CA PRO A 178 1.29 18.38 -17.81
C PRO A 178 0.49 19.61 -18.28
N GLY A 179 1.01 20.81 -18.01
CA GLY A 179 0.33 22.06 -18.36
C GLY A 179 0.73 23.33 -17.57
N CYS A 180 1.64 23.25 -16.59
CA CYS A 180 2.30 24.43 -16.01
C CYS A 180 3.72 24.59 -16.57
#